data_AF-A0A9X2XPQ9-F1
#
_entry.id   AF-A0A9X2XPQ9-F1
#
_cell.length_a   1.000
_cell.length_b   1.000
_cell.length_c   1.000
_cell.angle_alpha   90.00
_cell.angle_beta   90.00
_cell.angle_gamma   90.00
#
_symmetry.space_group_name_H-M   'P 1'
#
loop_
_entity.id
_entity.type
_entity.pdbx_description
1 polymer ?
#
loop_
_entity_poly.entity_id
_entity_poly.type
_entity_poly.pdbx_seq_one_letter_code
_entity_poly.pdbx_strand_id
1 'polypeptide(L)'
;MVRVLVKHAAKVYSELPEEEPLPKRSNRKEGFFKRLPEVFSRKDYRTIAYRMGIPDRTADRYIYEFCKSRILSNDEWGQYQKVFEMQI
;
A
#
# COMPACT_ATOMS: atom_id res chain seq x y z
N MET A 1 26.56 13.36 36.04
CA MET A 1 27.13 12.51 34.96
C MET A 1 26.15 12.20 33.83
N VAL A 2 24.86 11.89 34.10
CA VAL A 2 23.87 11.54 33.06
C VAL A 2 23.63 12.65 32.00
N ARG A 3 23.64 13.93 32.39
CA ARG A 3 23.38 15.07 31.48
C ARG A 3 24.38 15.16 30.32
N VAL A 4 25.61 14.69 30.53
CA VAL A 4 26.66 14.73 29.51
C VAL A 4 26.43 13.63 28.48
N LEU A 5 26.08 12.42 28.93
CA LEU A 5 25.73 11.30 28.06
C LEU A 5 24.52 11.61 27.18
N VAL A 6 23.47 12.22 27.75
CA VAL A 6 22.28 12.63 27.00
C VAL A 6 22.62 13.69 25.93
N LYS A 7 23.46 14.67 26.26
CA LYS A 7 23.93 15.68 25.30
C LYS A 7 24.77 15.09 24.17
N HIS A 8 25.65 14.13 24.49
CA HIS A 8 26.43 13.44 23.48
C HIS A 8 25.54 12.56 22.59
N ALA A 9 24.62 11.80 23.17
CA ALA A 9 23.69 10.96 22.41
C ALA A 9 22.81 11.79 21.47
N ALA A 10 22.30 12.93 21.92
CA ALA A 10 21.52 13.84 21.06
C ALA A 10 22.38 14.39 19.90
N LYS A 11 23.61 14.82 20.18
CA LYS A 11 24.54 15.32 19.15
C LYS A 11 24.88 14.25 18.12
N VAL A 12 25.23 13.04 18.58
CA VAL A 12 25.56 11.90 17.71
C VAL A 12 24.34 11.51 16.87
N TYR A 13 23.14 11.52 17.45
CA TYR A 13 21.90 11.23 16.72
C TYR A 13 21.59 12.29 15.64
N SER A 14 21.81 13.58 15.94
CA SER A 14 21.65 14.67 14.96
C SER A 14 22.70 14.68 13.84
N GLU A 15 23.82 13.99 14.05
CA GLU A 15 24.89 13.82 13.05
C GLU A 15 24.73 12.52 12.25
N LEU A 16 23.75 11.66 12.60
CA LEU A 16 23.41 10.52 11.77
C LEU A 16 22.84 11.04 10.45
N PRO A 17 23.33 10.56 9.29
CA PRO A 17 22.66 10.82 8.03
C PRO A 17 21.23 10.30 8.14
N GLU A 18 20.28 11.08 7.63
CA GLU A 18 18.89 10.63 7.50
C GLU A 18 18.92 9.24 6.89
N GLU A 19 18.36 8.23 7.58
CA GLU A 19 18.24 6.90 7.00
C GLU A 19 17.50 7.07 5.68
N GLU A 20 18.23 6.93 4.56
CA GLU A 20 17.58 6.93 3.25
C GLU A 20 16.49 5.88 3.35
N PRO A 21 15.20 6.24 3.19
CA PRO A 21 14.13 5.28 3.33
C PRO A 21 14.44 4.17 2.34
N LEU A 22 14.81 2.99 2.87
CA LEU A 22 15.15 1.81 2.07
C LEU A 22 14.14 1.75 0.94
N PRO A 23 14.56 1.67 -0.33
CA PRO A 23 13.65 1.79 -1.48
C PRO A 23 12.54 0.80 -1.23
N LYS A 24 11.37 1.32 -0.83
CA LYS A 24 10.26 0.53 -0.33
C LYS A 24 9.90 -0.36 -1.49
N ARG A 25 10.37 -1.61 -1.47
CA ARG A 25 10.25 -2.55 -2.59
C ARG A 25 8.81 -2.42 -3.04
N SER A 26 8.59 -1.89 -4.25
CA SER A 26 7.24 -1.55 -4.69
C SER A 26 6.44 -2.84 -4.64
N ASN A 27 5.61 -2.98 -3.60
CA ASN A 27 5.01 -4.27 -3.32
C ASN A 27 4.11 -4.59 -4.51
N ARG A 28 4.19 -5.80 -5.05
CA ARG A 28 3.39 -6.25 -6.20
C ARG A 28 1.90 -5.92 -6.03
N LYS A 29 1.44 -5.93 -4.77
CA LYS A 29 0.12 -5.49 -4.31
C LYS A 29 -0.16 -3.99 -4.52
N GLU A 30 0.77 -3.12 -4.13
CA GLU A 30 0.66 -1.67 -4.38
C GLU A 30 0.67 -1.34 -5.88
N GLY A 31 1.54 -2.02 -6.65
CA GLY A 31 1.57 -1.89 -8.11
C GLY A 31 0.25 -2.33 -8.76
N PHE A 32 -0.38 -3.40 -8.23
CA PHE A 32 -1.69 -3.85 -8.68
C PHE A 32 -2.77 -2.81 -8.39
N PHE A 33 -2.84 -2.30 -7.16
CA PHE A 33 -3.79 -1.25 -6.78
C PHE A 33 -3.68 0.01 -7.67
N LYS A 34 -2.46 0.46 -7.96
CA LYS A 34 -2.22 1.63 -8.82
C LYS A 34 -2.77 1.46 -10.24
N ARG A 35 -2.81 0.23 -10.76
CA ARG A 35 -3.30 -0.08 -12.12
C ARG A 35 -4.80 -0.33 -12.20
N LEU A 36 -5.48 -0.49 -11.06
CA LEU A 36 -6.94 -0.60 -11.06
C LEU A 36 -7.57 0.73 -11.49
N PRO A 37 -8.66 0.72 -12.28
CA PRO A 37 -9.45 1.93 -12.53
C PRO A 37 -10.07 2.50 -11.25
N GLU A 38 -10.65 3.70 -11.33
CA GLU A 38 -11.43 4.26 -10.22
C GLU A 38 -12.69 3.46 -9.92
N VAL A 39 -13.38 3.00 -10.98
CA VAL A 39 -14.53 2.12 -10.92
C VAL A 39 -14.28 0.92 -11.84
N PHE A 40 -14.45 -0.30 -11.34
CA PHE A 40 -14.15 -1.50 -12.09
C PHE A 40 -14.94 -2.72 -11.61
N SER A 41 -15.16 -3.67 -12.50
CA SER A 41 -15.83 -4.93 -12.18
C SER A 41 -14.85 -6.04 -11.83
N ARG A 42 -15.39 -7.19 -11.41
CA ARG A 42 -14.60 -8.40 -11.19
C ARG A 42 -13.79 -8.87 -12.40
N LYS A 43 -14.35 -8.72 -13.61
CA LYS A 43 -13.68 -9.14 -14.84
C LYS A 43 -12.49 -8.23 -15.16
N ASP A 44 -12.61 -6.95 -14.84
CA ASP A 44 -11.60 -5.95 -15.15
C ASP A 44 -10.35 -6.15 -14.29
N TYR A 45 -10.51 -6.30 -12.98
CA TYR A 45 -9.33 -6.50 -12.12
C TYR A 45 -8.62 -7.83 -12.38
N ARG A 46 -9.34 -8.87 -12.80
CA ARG A 46 -8.73 -10.14 -13.21
C ARG A 46 -7.94 -10.02 -14.51
N THR A 47 -8.47 -9.26 -15.47
CA THR A 47 -7.75 -8.95 -16.71
C THR A 47 -6.45 -8.19 -16.41
N ILE A 48 -6.49 -7.23 -15.49
CA ILE A 48 -5.31 -6.48 -15.05
C ILE A 48 -4.32 -7.39 -14.31
N ALA A 49 -4.82 -8.26 -13.43
CA ALA A 49 -4.01 -9.23 -12.70
C ALA A 49 -3.28 -10.18 -13.65
N TYR A 50 -3.98 -10.73 -14.65
CA TYR A 50 -3.41 -11.57 -15.68
C TYR A 50 -2.27 -10.87 -16.44
N ARG A 51 -2.47 -9.61 -16.84
CA ARG A 51 -1.42 -8.79 -17.48
C ARG A 51 -0.21 -8.52 -16.59
N MET A 52 -0.37 -8.63 -15.27
CA MET A 52 0.72 -8.53 -14.28
C MET A 52 1.28 -9.89 -13.85
N GLY A 53 0.82 -10.99 -14.45
CA GLY A 53 1.15 -12.37 -14.07
C GLY A 53 0.71 -12.74 -12.65
N ILE A 54 -0.29 -12.04 -12.09
CA ILE A 54 -0.86 -12.31 -10.77
C ILE A 54 -1.96 -13.36 -10.93
N PRO A 55 -1.89 -14.50 -10.21
CA PRO A 55 -2.95 -15.51 -10.24
C PRO A 55 -4.29 -14.95 -9.74
N ASP A 56 -5.40 -15.40 -10.31
CA ASP A 56 -6.76 -14.97 -9.93
C ASP A 56 -7.02 -15.08 -8.42
N ARG A 57 -6.58 -16.16 -7.78
CA ARG A 57 -6.72 -16.34 -6.33
C ARG A 57 -5.99 -15.25 -5.53
N THR A 58 -4.82 -14.82 -6.02
CA THR A 58 -4.04 -13.75 -5.40
C THR A 58 -4.69 -12.39 -5.66
N ALA A 59 -5.25 -12.16 -6.85
CA ALA A 59 -5.99 -10.95 -7.18
C ALA A 59 -7.26 -10.81 -6.31
N ASP A 60 -8.06 -11.87 -6.21
CA ASP A 60 -9.25 -11.92 -5.36
C ASP A 60 -8.88 -11.65 -3.88
N ARG A 61 -7.76 -12.21 -3.39
CA ARG A 61 -7.24 -11.92 -2.04
C ARG A 61 -6.84 -10.45 -1.89
N TYR A 62 -6.17 -9.85 -2.86
CA TYR A 62 -5.79 -8.44 -2.79
C TYR A 62 -7.01 -7.53 -2.76
N ILE A 63 -8.01 -7.76 -3.61
CA ILE A 63 -9.28 -7.02 -3.59
C ILE A 63 -9.96 -7.15 -2.23
N TYR A 64 -10.03 -8.36 -1.65
CA TYR A 64 -10.56 -8.56 -0.31
C TYR A 64 -9.80 -7.75 0.76
N GLU A 65 -8.46 -7.80 0.74
CA GLU A 65 -7.63 -7.05 1.69
C GLU A 65 -7.82 -5.53 1.52
N PHE A 66 -7.99 -5.05 0.29
CA PHE A 66 -8.25 -3.63 0.02
C PHE A 66 -9.63 -3.18 0.53
N CYS A 67 -10.67 -3.99 0.33
CA CYS A 67 -11.99 -3.73 0.90
C CYS A 67 -11.94 -3.75 2.43
N LYS A 68 -11.21 -4.70 3.02
CA LYS A 68 -11.01 -4.76 4.49
C LYS A 68 -10.31 -3.51 5.01
N SER A 69 -9.35 -2.97 4.28
CA SER A 69 -8.66 -1.71 4.61
C SER A 69 -9.44 -0.44 4.25
N ARG A 70 -10.68 -0.56 3.75
CA ARG A 70 -11.55 0.57 3.33
C ARG A 70 -10.98 1.48 2.24
N ILE A 71 -9.93 1.05 1.52
CA ILE A 71 -9.41 1.79 0.36
C ILE A 71 -10.17 1.47 -0.94
N LEU A 72 -10.90 0.35 -0.95
CA LEU A 72 -11.89 -0.01 -1.96
C LEU A 72 -13.26 -0.20 -1.29
N SER A 73 -14.31 0.24 -1.95
CA SER A 73 -15.69 -0.14 -1.65
C SER A 73 -16.21 -1.08 -2.73
N ASN A 74 -17.16 -1.93 -2.37
CA ASN A 74 -17.93 -2.75 -3.30
C ASN A 74 -19.38 -2.28 -3.22
N ASP A 75 -20.04 -2.12 -4.37
CA ASP A 75 -21.47 -1.84 -4.42
C ASP A 75 -22.30 -3.15 -4.40
N GLU A 76 -23.62 -3.01 -4.33
CA GLU A 76 -24.54 -4.16 -4.33
C GLU A 76 -24.60 -4.86 -5.71
N TRP A 77 -24.09 -4.22 -6.77
CA TRP A 77 -24.08 -4.73 -8.15
C TRP A 77 -22.76 -5.40 -8.54
N GLY A 78 -21.80 -5.52 -7.61
CA GLY A 78 -20.51 -6.17 -7.84
C GLY A 78 -19.48 -5.32 -8.58
N GLN A 79 -19.64 -4.00 -8.56
CA GLN A 79 -18.64 -3.02 -8.96
C GLN A 79 -17.82 -2.58 -7.75
N TYR A 80 -16.54 -2.35 -8.00
CA TYR A 80 -15.61 -1.86 -7.02
C TYR A 80 -15.25 -0.41 -7.33
N GLN A 81 -15.12 0.40 -6.28
CA GLN A 81 -14.72 1.79 -6.37
C GLN A 81 -13.54 2.10 -5.44
N LYS A 82 -12.58 2.88 -5.91
CA LYS A 82 -11.53 3.46 -5.06
C LYS A 82 -12.10 4.57 -4.19
N VAL A 83 -12.01 4.41 -2.88
CA VAL A 83 -12.59 5.37 -1.92
C VAL A 83 -11.53 6.35 -1.38
N PHE A 84 -10.25 5.98 -1.41
CA PHE A 84 -9.12 6.84 -1.01
C PHE A 84 -9.36 7.60 0.32
N GLU A 85 -9.94 6.95 1.34
CA GLU A 85 -9.84 7.49 2.71
C GLU A 85 -8.46 7.13 3.29
N MET A 86 -7.49 8.03 3.08
CA MET A 86 -6.28 8.07 3.89
C MET A 86 -6.63 8.86 5.15
N GLN A 87 -7.08 8.17 6.20
CA GLN A 87 -7.20 8.82 7.52
C GLN A 87 -5.79 9.21 8.00
N ILE A 88 -5.59 10.52 8.16
CA ILE A 88 -4.46 11.16 8.83
C ILE A 88 -4.59 10.93 10.33
#